data_AF-A0A168Q2G1-F1
#
_entry.id   AF-A0A168Q2G1-F1
#
_cell.length_a   1.000
_cell.length_b   1.000
_cell.length_c   1.000
_cell.angle_alpha   90.00
_cell.angle_beta   90.00
_cell.angle_gamma   90.00
#
_symmetry.space_group_name_H-M   'P 1'
#
loop_
_entity.id
_entity.type
_entity.pdbx_description
1 polymer ?
#
loop_
_entity_poly.entity_id
_entity_poly.type
_entity_poly.pdbx_seq_one_letter_code
_entity_poly.pdbx_strand_id
1 'polypeptide(L)'
;MSDIDTDTQLETSSSSLIKNIIEDLFSYNALRRKRILEYYFFNDATLTSPVMSTDGVLNIQYVYTVWQALNRQEPVITNIVFDGNTAVVHLIQNISPRIFPSFIRLRVPSITTLHFRETEQDSGLLKIYRQEDSWTLEGLIQSVPLISFWYNHVLRVAMGKLVTATGDLLDAAFQHAQKMSMRGREIQRLGRDLAIENMEKLDEYRANLHENYLEGVRGWRETYIDDDLDDFDASPHSTKERGNLIEGMVVLNE
;
A
#
# COMPACT_ATOMS: atom_id res chain seq x y z
N MET A 1 -25.74 -35.93 22.64
CA MET A 1 -25.60 -34.98 23.77
C MET A 1 -24.35 -34.11 23.57
N SER A 2 -24.04 -33.75 22.31
CA SER A 2 -22.82 -33.07 21.84
C SER A 2 -23.10 -31.74 21.13
N ASP A 3 -24.37 -31.43 20.87
CA ASP A 3 -24.75 -30.28 20.03
C ASP A 3 -24.74 -28.97 20.82
N ILE A 4 -25.02 -29.03 22.13
CA ILE A 4 -25.08 -27.85 23.02
C ILE A 4 -23.71 -27.18 23.20
N ASP A 5 -22.61 -27.94 23.27
CA ASP A 5 -21.27 -27.37 23.46
C ASP A 5 -20.73 -26.71 22.18
N THR A 6 -21.22 -27.13 21.01
CA THR A 6 -20.74 -26.64 19.71
C THR A 6 -21.37 -25.29 19.37
N ASP A 7 -22.69 -25.15 19.58
CA ASP A 7 -23.42 -23.89 19.35
C ASP A 7 -22.93 -22.77 20.29
N THR A 8 -22.71 -23.10 21.57
CA THR A 8 -22.25 -22.12 22.56
C THR A 8 -20.83 -21.60 22.24
N GLN A 9 -19.95 -22.45 21.71
CA GLN A 9 -18.61 -22.02 21.27
C GLN A 9 -18.65 -21.15 20.00
N LEU A 10 -19.54 -21.47 19.06
CA LEU A 10 -19.70 -20.71 17.81
C LEU A 10 -20.27 -19.32 18.06
N GLU A 11 -21.26 -19.20 18.95
CA GLU A 11 -21.82 -17.92 19.40
C GLU A 11 -20.80 -17.06 20.17
N THR A 12 -19.95 -17.68 20.99
CA THR A 12 -18.91 -16.96 21.73
C THR A 12 -17.82 -16.44 20.77
N SER A 13 -17.46 -17.23 19.76
CA SER A 13 -16.49 -16.85 18.72
C SER A 13 -17.02 -15.71 17.85
N SER A 14 -18.26 -15.80 17.37
CA SER A 14 -18.89 -14.75 16.55
C SER A 14 -19.08 -13.44 17.33
N SER A 15 -19.51 -13.50 18.58
CA SER A 15 -19.64 -12.34 19.47
C SER A 15 -18.30 -11.64 19.69
N SER A 16 -17.22 -12.40 19.92
CA SER A 16 -15.88 -11.85 20.08
C SER A 16 -15.34 -11.18 18.81
N LEU A 17 -15.65 -11.75 17.64
CA LEU A 17 -15.28 -11.21 16.34
C LEU A 17 -16.03 -9.90 16.05
N ILE A 18 -17.34 -9.87 16.28
CA ILE A 18 -18.18 -8.67 16.13
C ILE A 18 -17.69 -7.55 17.05
N LYS A 19 -17.34 -7.90 18.29
CA LYS A 19 -16.74 -6.94 19.23
C LYS A 19 -15.46 -6.32 18.68
N ASN A 20 -14.53 -7.12 18.17
CA ASN A 20 -13.28 -6.62 17.58
C ASN A 20 -13.54 -5.73 16.35
N ILE A 21 -14.49 -6.10 15.50
CA ILE A 21 -14.91 -5.29 14.34
C ILE A 21 -15.39 -3.91 14.79
N ILE A 22 -16.26 -3.88 15.81
CA ILE A 22 -16.84 -2.64 16.34
C ILE A 22 -15.76 -1.78 17.01
N GLU A 23 -14.89 -2.37 17.82
CA GLU A 23 -13.79 -1.65 18.46
C GLU A 23 -12.85 -1.02 17.42
N ASP A 24 -12.48 -1.77 16.37
CA ASP A 24 -11.64 -1.26 15.31
C ASP A 24 -12.35 -0.20 14.43
N LEU A 25 -13.67 -0.33 14.22
CA LEU A 25 -14.50 0.65 13.49
C LEU A 25 -14.49 2.01 14.19
N PHE A 26 -14.65 2.03 15.52
CA PHE A 26 -14.71 3.28 16.30
C PHE A 26 -13.34 3.79 16.76
N SER A 27 -12.28 3.01 16.59
CA SER A 27 -10.91 3.43 16.91
C SER A 27 -10.45 4.60 16.05
N TYR A 28 -9.54 5.42 16.59
CA TYR A 28 -8.83 6.44 15.81
C TYR A 28 -7.69 5.87 14.95
N ASN A 29 -7.55 4.55 14.87
CA ASN A 29 -6.60 3.93 13.96
C ASN A 29 -7.18 3.86 12.54
N ALA A 30 -6.78 4.81 11.69
CA ALA A 30 -7.29 4.93 10.32
C ALA A 30 -7.08 3.66 9.48
N LEU A 31 -5.99 2.91 9.69
CA LEU A 31 -5.73 1.67 8.96
C LEU A 31 -6.67 0.55 9.40
N ARG A 32 -6.88 0.40 10.71
CA ARG A 32 -7.81 -0.61 11.24
C ARG A 32 -9.23 -0.35 10.75
N ARG A 33 -9.71 0.88 10.91
CA ARG A 33 -11.03 1.29 10.43
C ARG A 33 -11.19 1.14 8.92
N LYS A 34 -10.18 1.52 8.13
CA LYS A 34 -10.20 1.31 6.67
C LYS A 34 -10.41 -0.16 6.31
N ARG A 35 -9.67 -1.08 6.97
CA ARG A 35 -9.88 -2.53 6.77
C ARG A 35 -11.29 -2.95 7.15
N ILE A 36 -11.83 -2.44 8.26
CA ILE A 36 -13.20 -2.78 8.65
C ILE A 36 -14.21 -2.36 7.58
N LEU A 37 -14.09 -1.14 7.07
CA LEU A 37 -14.95 -0.63 6.01
C LEU A 37 -14.79 -1.42 4.70
N GLU A 38 -13.57 -1.78 4.30
CA GLU A 38 -13.34 -2.52 3.05
C GLU A 38 -13.82 -3.98 3.11
N TYR A 39 -13.65 -4.66 4.24
CA TYR A 39 -13.95 -6.09 4.35
C TYR A 39 -15.35 -6.39 4.88
N TYR A 40 -15.83 -5.60 5.85
CA TYR A 40 -17.06 -5.89 6.59
C TYR A 40 -18.23 -4.98 6.24
N PHE A 41 -18.07 -4.00 5.35
CA PHE A 41 -19.22 -3.24 4.83
C PHE A 41 -19.54 -3.66 3.39
N PHE A 42 -20.81 -3.51 3.01
CA PHE A 42 -21.20 -3.54 1.62
C PHE A 42 -20.78 -2.24 0.91
N ASN A 43 -20.51 -2.32 -0.39
CA ASN A 43 -20.14 -1.15 -1.19
C ASN A 43 -21.25 -0.09 -1.20
N ASP A 44 -22.51 -0.53 -1.17
CA ASP A 44 -23.73 0.28 -1.12
C ASP A 44 -24.23 0.52 0.31
N ALA A 45 -23.41 0.26 1.34
CA ALA A 45 -23.84 0.42 2.72
C ALA A 45 -24.26 1.86 3.02
N THR A 46 -25.26 2.03 3.87
CA THR A 46 -25.80 3.34 4.26
C THR A 46 -25.43 3.68 5.69
N LEU A 47 -25.18 4.97 5.96
CA LEU A 47 -25.01 5.51 7.29
C LEU A 47 -26.03 6.62 7.49
N THR A 48 -26.89 6.45 8.49
CA THR A 48 -27.86 7.45 8.91
C THR A 48 -27.55 7.89 10.33
N SER A 49 -27.54 9.19 10.57
CA SER A 49 -27.34 9.80 11.88
C SER A 49 -28.32 10.96 12.04
N PRO A 50 -28.50 11.54 13.26
CA PRO A 50 -29.47 12.62 13.45
C PRO A 50 -29.17 13.89 12.65
N VAL A 51 -27.93 14.04 12.19
CA VAL A 51 -27.43 15.26 11.53
C VAL A 51 -27.08 15.05 10.05
N MET A 52 -26.93 13.81 9.59
CA MET A 52 -26.59 13.49 8.20
C MET A 52 -27.00 12.07 7.83
N SER A 53 -27.24 11.84 6.54
CA SER A 53 -27.34 10.52 5.94
C SER A 53 -26.42 10.46 4.73
N THR A 54 -25.77 9.33 4.51
CA THR A 54 -24.91 9.11 3.36
C THR A 54 -24.93 7.65 2.93
N ASP A 55 -24.70 7.43 1.64
CA ASP A 55 -24.73 6.11 1.03
C ASP A 55 -23.36 5.82 0.41
N GLY A 56 -22.95 4.56 0.47
CA GLY A 56 -21.71 4.06 -0.07
C GLY A 56 -20.55 4.09 0.93
N VAL A 57 -19.78 3.00 0.95
CA VAL A 57 -18.68 2.79 1.92
C VAL A 57 -17.61 3.88 1.88
N LEU A 58 -17.34 4.45 0.70
CA LEU A 58 -16.38 5.56 0.54
C LEU A 58 -16.85 6.82 1.26
N ASN A 59 -18.14 7.14 1.18
CA ASN A 59 -18.69 8.30 1.86
C ASN A 59 -18.72 8.10 3.38
N ILE A 60 -19.04 6.88 3.82
CA ILE A 60 -18.93 6.47 5.23
C ILE A 60 -17.50 6.64 5.73
N GLN A 61 -16.49 6.22 4.94
CA GLN A 61 -15.08 6.41 5.28
C GLN A 61 -14.71 7.89 5.42
N TYR A 62 -15.20 8.75 4.53
CA TYR A 62 -14.98 10.20 4.64
C TYR A 62 -15.61 10.76 5.91
N VAL A 63 -16.83 10.35 6.26
CA VAL A 63 -17.49 10.74 7.51
C VAL A 63 -16.61 10.43 8.71
N TYR A 64 -16.11 9.19 8.84
CA TYR A 64 -15.23 8.82 9.94
C TYR A 64 -13.91 9.61 9.94
N THR A 65 -13.35 9.86 8.75
CA THR A 65 -12.09 10.61 8.59
C THR A 65 -12.27 12.06 9.04
N VAL A 66 -13.35 12.71 8.60
CA VAL A 66 -13.71 14.06 9.04
C VAL A 66 -13.95 14.07 10.55
N TRP A 67 -14.74 13.14 11.07
CA TRP A 67 -15.05 13.08 12.49
C TRP A 67 -13.78 12.95 13.35
N GLN A 68 -12.85 12.08 12.97
CA GLN A 68 -11.56 11.93 13.65
C GLN A 68 -10.65 13.17 13.49
N ALA A 69 -10.61 13.78 12.31
CA ALA A 69 -9.78 14.96 12.08
C ALA A 69 -10.25 16.14 12.92
N LEU A 70 -11.55 16.22 13.16
CA LEU A 70 -12.18 17.34 13.83
C LEU A 70 -12.30 17.17 15.35
N ASN A 71 -12.39 15.93 15.85
CA ASN A 71 -12.40 15.66 17.29
C ASN A 71 -11.01 15.30 17.83
N ARG A 72 -10.77 15.62 19.10
CA ARG A 72 -9.52 15.27 19.80
C ARG A 72 -9.54 13.88 20.41
N GLN A 73 -10.71 13.39 20.80
CA GLN A 73 -10.87 12.19 21.60
C GLN A 73 -11.77 11.20 20.89
N GLU A 74 -11.34 9.94 20.88
CA GLU A 74 -12.14 8.85 20.35
C GLU A 74 -13.40 8.60 21.20
N PRO A 75 -14.47 8.06 20.60
CA PRO A 75 -15.63 7.64 21.35
C PRO A 75 -15.27 6.47 22.29
N VAL A 76 -15.95 6.40 23.43
CA VAL A 76 -15.79 5.29 24.38
C VAL A 76 -16.97 4.35 24.23
N ILE A 77 -16.71 3.10 23.84
CA ILE A 77 -17.72 2.05 23.79
C ILE A 77 -18.03 1.62 25.23
N THR A 78 -19.30 1.66 25.61
CA THR A 78 -19.74 1.25 26.96
C THR A 78 -20.35 -0.15 26.95
N ASN A 79 -21.05 -0.52 25.88
CA ASN A 79 -21.64 -1.84 25.74
C ASN A 79 -21.83 -2.21 24.26
N ILE A 80 -21.75 -3.51 23.96
CA ILE A 80 -22.04 -4.08 22.64
C ILE A 80 -22.98 -5.26 22.87
N VAL A 81 -24.13 -5.23 22.21
CA VAL A 81 -25.10 -6.33 22.20
C VAL A 81 -25.28 -6.78 20.77
N PHE A 82 -25.15 -8.07 20.50
CA PHE A 82 -25.30 -8.66 19.17
C PHE A 82 -26.29 -9.82 19.22
N ASP A 83 -27.26 -9.83 18.31
CA ASP A 83 -28.33 -10.85 18.26
C ASP A 83 -28.21 -11.82 17.06
N GLY A 84 -27.09 -11.77 16.33
CA GLY A 84 -26.86 -12.54 15.10
C GLY A 84 -27.03 -11.71 13.83
N ASN A 85 -27.94 -10.73 13.81
CA ASN A 85 -28.23 -9.92 12.63
C ASN A 85 -28.00 -8.42 12.86
N THR A 86 -28.07 -7.98 14.10
CA THR A 86 -27.99 -6.58 14.49
C THR A 86 -27.04 -6.45 15.68
N ALA A 87 -26.08 -5.51 15.58
CA ALA A 87 -25.28 -5.10 16.72
C ALA A 87 -25.73 -3.73 17.21
N VAL A 88 -26.12 -3.64 18.48
CA VAL A 88 -26.43 -2.39 19.18
C VAL A 88 -25.23 -2.01 20.03
N VAL A 89 -24.63 -0.87 19.69
CA VAL A 89 -23.42 -0.34 20.31
C VAL A 89 -23.78 0.89 21.12
N HIS A 90 -23.65 0.80 22.43
CA HIS A 90 -23.74 1.95 23.30
C HIS A 90 -22.36 2.60 23.39
N LEU A 91 -22.30 3.90 23.10
CA LEU A 91 -21.05 4.64 23.10
C LEU A 91 -21.22 6.08 23.59
N ILE A 92 -20.16 6.63 24.14
CA ILE A 92 -20.08 8.03 24.58
C ILE A 92 -19.23 8.77 23.55
N GLN A 93 -19.85 9.66 22.78
CA GLN A 93 -19.17 10.57 21.88
C GLN A 93 -18.50 11.68 22.71
N ASN A 94 -17.17 11.71 22.69
CA ASN A 94 -16.39 12.78 23.31
C ASN A 94 -16.21 13.93 22.31
N ILE A 95 -17.22 14.79 22.20
CA ILE A 95 -17.19 15.96 21.33
C ILE A 95 -16.20 16.96 21.93
N SER A 96 -14.98 16.95 21.39
CA SER A 96 -13.95 17.95 21.66
C SER A 96 -13.36 18.46 20.36
N PRO A 97 -14.07 19.40 19.71
CA PRO A 97 -13.64 20.08 18.51
C PRO A 97 -12.23 20.68 18.56
N ARG A 98 -11.37 20.35 17.59
CA ARG A 98 -10.00 20.88 17.50
C ARG A 98 -9.90 22.39 17.32
N ILE A 99 -10.91 23.02 16.72
CA ILE A 99 -10.93 24.48 16.51
C ILE A 99 -11.32 25.26 17.78
N PHE A 100 -11.98 24.59 18.73
CA PHE A 100 -12.35 25.20 19.99
C PHE A 100 -11.25 24.96 21.03
N PRO A 101 -11.16 25.80 22.09
CA PRO A 101 -10.23 25.57 23.19
C PRO A 101 -10.40 24.18 23.83
N SER A 102 -9.30 23.60 24.33
CA SER A 102 -9.24 22.22 24.84
C SER A 102 -10.09 21.92 26.08
N PHE A 103 -10.58 22.97 26.76
CA PHE A 103 -11.50 22.86 27.90
C PHE A 103 -12.95 22.58 27.46
N ILE A 104 -13.30 22.84 26.19
CA ILE A 104 -14.62 22.50 25.65
C ILE A 104 -14.62 21.00 25.33
N ARG A 105 -15.28 20.24 26.21
CA ARG A 105 -15.47 18.81 26.08
C ARG A 105 -16.89 18.48 26.47
N LEU A 106 -17.62 17.86 25.55
CA LEU A 106 -18.99 17.47 25.76
C LEU A 106 -19.09 15.97 25.55
N ARG A 107 -19.74 15.28 26.50
CA ARG A 107 -19.97 13.84 26.45
C ARG A 107 -21.41 13.61 26.02
N VAL A 108 -21.61 13.15 24.79
CA VAL A 108 -22.94 12.82 24.27
C VAL A 108 -23.11 11.30 24.31
N PRO A 109 -24.01 10.76 25.13
CA PRO A 109 -24.40 9.37 25.01
C PRO A 109 -25.11 9.14 23.67
N SER A 110 -24.70 8.11 22.95
CA SER A 110 -25.26 7.72 21.66
C SER A 110 -25.32 6.20 21.52
N ILE A 111 -26.20 5.77 20.64
CA ILE A 111 -26.42 4.37 20.28
C ILE A 111 -26.15 4.26 18.78
N THR A 112 -25.31 3.31 18.39
CA THR A 112 -25.13 2.95 16.99
C THR A 112 -25.67 1.55 16.78
N THR A 113 -26.59 1.40 15.83
CA THR A 113 -27.14 0.13 15.38
C THR A 113 -26.49 -0.24 14.06
N LEU A 114 -25.83 -1.40 14.01
CA LEU A 114 -25.25 -1.97 12.80
C LEU A 114 -26.11 -3.15 12.35
N HIS A 115 -26.61 -3.11 11.13
CA HIS A 115 -27.37 -4.20 10.54
C HIS A 115 -26.49 -5.01 9.61
N PHE A 116 -26.47 -6.31 9.85
CA PHE A 116 -25.70 -7.29 9.12
C PHE A 116 -26.62 -8.09 8.19
N ARG A 117 -26.09 -8.45 7.04
CA ARG A 117 -26.68 -9.47 6.16
C ARG A 117 -25.57 -10.32 5.56
N GLU A 118 -25.90 -11.54 5.20
CA GLU A 118 -24.97 -12.41 4.49
C GLU A 118 -24.75 -11.92 3.05
N THR A 119 -23.53 -12.11 2.55
CA THR A 119 -23.19 -11.76 1.17
C THR A 119 -23.79 -12.70 0.14
N GLU A 120 -23.75 -14.00 0.41
CA GLU A 120 -24.24 -15.08 -0.46
C GLU A 120 -24.88 -16.15 0.43
N GLN A 121 -25.88 -16.87 -0.08
CA GLN A 121 -26.48 -17.99 0.67
C GLN A 121 -25.37 -18.99 1.05
N ASP A 122 -25.28 -19.34 2.33
CA ASP A 122 -24.31 -20.28 2.92
C ASP A 122 -22.84 -19.80 3.00
N SER A 123 -22.56 -18.52 2.73
CA SER A 123 -21.20 -17.99 2.86
C SER A 123 -20.75 -17.82 4.32
N GLY A 124 -21.70 -17.68 5.26
CA GLY A 124 -21.43 -17.40 6.68
C GLY A 124 -20.73 -16.06 6.95
N LEU A 125 -20.52 -15.22 5.93
CA LEU A 125 -19.87 -13.90 6.08
C LEU A 125 -20.93 -12.81 6.22
N LEU A 126 -21.07 -12.33 7.44
CA LEU A 126 -21.91 -11.19 7.77
C LEU A 126 -21.21 -9.88 7.40
N LYS A 127 -21.87 -9.06 6.58
CA LYS A 127 -21.43 -7.70 6.25
C LYS A 127 -22.48 -6.67 6.63
N ILE A 128 -22.01 -5.51 7.03
CA ILE A 128 -22.79 -4.36 7.44
C ILE A 128 -23.33 -3.68 6.18
N TYR A 129 -24.65 -3.62 6.04
CA TYR A 129 -25.30 -2.91 4.94
C TYR A 129 -25.93 -1.59 5.39
N ARG A 130 -26.16 -1.42 6.70
CA ARG A 130 -26.78 -0.22 7.26
C ARG A 130 -26.23 0.06 8.65
N GLN A 131 -25.84 1.32 8.87
CA GLN A 131 -25.46 1.87 10.15
C GLN A 131 -26.43 2.98 10.53
N GLU A 132 -27.00 2.92 11.73
CA GLU A 132 -27.87 3.96 12.26
C GLU A 132 -27.31 4.50 13.58
N ASP A 133 -27.03 5.79 13.62
CA ASP A 133 -26.61 6.47 14.83
C ASP A 133 -27.80 7.25 15.40
N SER A 134 -28.01 7.10 16.71
CA SER A 134 -29.02 7.82 17.49
C SER A 134 -28.34 8.49 18.67
N TRP A 135 -28.53 9.79 18.85
CA TRP A 135 -27.98 10.52 19.99
C TRP A 135 -29.07 10.74 21.03
N THR A 136 -28.71 10.62 22.31
CA THR A 136 -29.67 10.87 23.38
C THR A 136 -30.13 12.33 23.38
N LEU A 137 -31.42 12.56 23.61
CA LEU A 137 -32.05 13.89 23.58
C LEU A 137 -31.37 14.85 24.58
N GLU A 138 -31.02 14.36 25.77
CA GLU A 138 -30.30 15.15 26.77
C GLU A 138 -28.94 15.63 26.24
N GLY A 139 -28.17 14.72 25.62
CA GLY A 139 -26.87 15.05 25.04
C GLY A 139 -26.99 16.02 23.85
N LEU A 140 -28.03 15.88 23.03
CA LEU A 140 -28.34 16.81 21.94
C LEU A 140 -28.70 18.21 22.46
N ILE A 141 -29.63 18.32 23.42
CA ILE A 141 -30.11 19.61 23.96
C ILE A 141 -28.96 20.41 24.57
N GLN A 142 -28.10 19.77 25.36
CA GLN A 142 -26.93 20.42 25.97
C GLN A 142 -25.91 20.93 24.94
N SER A 143 -25.94 20.39 23.71
CA SER A 143 -24.93 20.65 22.69
C SER A 143 -25.47 21.37 21.44
N VAL A 144 -26.76 21.71 21.36
CA VAL A 144 -27.39 22.31 20.16
C VAL A 144 -26.60 23.50 19.57
N PRO A 145 -26.17 24.51 20.35
CA PRO A 145 -25.46 25.65 19.77
C PRO A 145 -24.10 25.23 19.19
N LEU A 146 -23.40 24.31 19.86
CA LEU A 146 -22.11 23.82 19.42
C LEU A 146 -22.25 22.89 18.21
N ILE A 147 -23.22 21.97 18.19
CA ILE A 147 -23.47 21.06 17.06
C ILE A 147 -23.86 21.85 15.81
N SER A 148 -24.77 22.82 15.94
CA SER A 148 -25.22 23.62 14.80
C SER A 148 -24.05 24.41 14.18
N PHE A 149 -23.24 25.05 15.02
CA PHE A 149 -22.02 25.73 14.55
C PHE A 149 -21.05 24.74 13.92
N TRP A 150 -20.80 23.62 14.59
CA TRP A 150 -19.87 22.58 14.18
C TRP A 150 -20.20 21.99 12.82
N TYR A 151 -21.46 21.64 12.60
CA TYR A 151 -21.94 21.12 11.33
C TYR A 151 -21.80 22.15 10.20
N ASN A 152 -22.37 23.34 10.41
CA ASN A 152 -22.45 24.36 9.36
C ASN A 152 -21.09 24.91 8.94
N HIS A 153 -20.17 25.09 9.90
CA HIS A 153 -18.90 25.77 9.64
C HIS A 153 -17.73 24.81 9.49
N VAL A 154 -17.81 23.60 10.02
CA VAL A 154 -16.66 22.71 10.12
C VAL A 154 -16.88 21.44 9.32
N LEU A 155 -17.96 20.70 9.57
CA LEU A 155 -18.24 19.46 8.84
C LEU A 155 -18.44 19.75 7.35
N ARG A 156 -19.32 20.71 7.01
CA ARG A 156 -19.60 21.08 5.62
C ARG A 156 -18.36 21.56 4.88
N VAL A 157 -17.54 22.40 5.53
CA VAL A 157 -16.31 22.96 4.93
C VAL A 157 -15.23 21.88 4.80
N ALA A 158 -15.04 21.03 5.82
CA ALA A 158 -14.07 19.95 5.79
C ALA A 158 -14.42 18.91 4.73
N MET A 159 -15.70 18.55 4.59
CA MET A 159 -16.15 17.64 3.54
C MET A 159 -15.91 18.22 2.15
N GLY A 160 -16.25 19.50 1.94
CA GLY A 160 -15.94 20.19 0.68
C GLY A 160 -14.44 20.16 0.36
N LYS A 161 -13.59 20.46 1.36
CA LYS A 161 -12.13 20.40 1.21
C LYS A 161 -11.59 19.00 0.94
N LEU A 162 -12.13 17.96 1.58
CA LEU A 162 -11.72 16.57 1.36
C LEU A 162 -12.14 16.05 -0.01
N VAL A 163 -13.32 16.42 -0.49
CA VAL A 163 -13.76 16.11 -1.85
C VAL A 163 -12.85 16.79 -2.87
N THR A 164 -12.53 18.07 -2.68
CA THR A 164 -11.58 18.78 -3.56
C THR A 164 -10.18 18.17 -3.48
N ALA A 165 -9.64 17.93 -2.29
CA ALA A 165 -8.30 17.36 -2.12
C ALA A 165 -8.17 15.95 -2.68
N THR A 166 -9.23 15.13 -2.61
CA THR A 166 -9.23 13.79 -3.24
C THR A 166 -9.31 13.92 -4.76
N GLY A 167 -10.06 14.89 -5.28
CA GLY A 167 -10.05 15.25 -6.70
C GLY A 167 -8.66 15.67 -7.19
N ASP A 168 -7.99 16.57 -6.45
CA ASP A 168 -6.66 17.06 -6.77
C ASP A 168 -5.59 15.96 -6.64
N LEU A 169 -5.70 15.07 -5.64
CA LEU A 169 -4.77 13.96 -5.45
C LEU A 169 -4.96 12.87 -6.52
N LEU A 170 -6.20 12.60 -6.93
CA LEU A 170 -6.49 11.70 -8.05
C LEU A 170 -5.93 12.25 -9.35
N ASP A 171 -6.16 13.54 -9.65
CA ASP A 171 -5.63 14.17 -10.85
C ASP A 171 -4.09 14.22 -10.84
N ALA A 172 -3.48 14.55 -9.69
CA ALA A 172 -2.03 14.51 -9.53
C ALA A 172 -1.46 13.09 -9.69
N ALA A 173 -2.12 12.06 -9.15
CA ALA A 173 -1.72 10.67 -9.32
C ALA A 173 -1.87 10.18 -10.77
N PHE A 174 -2.94 10.58 -11.47
CA PHE A 174 -3.14 10.28 -12.90
C PHE A 174 -2.07 10.95 -13.76
N GLN A 175 -1.76 12.22 -13.52
CA GLN A 175 -0.69 12.94 -14.20
C GLN A 175 0.68 12.32 -13.90
N HIS A 176 0.92 11.88 -12.66
CA HIS A 176 2.17 11.22 -12.27
C HIS A 176 2.30 9.82 -12.90
N ALA A 177 1.21 9.06 -13.00
CA ALA A 177 1.18 7.77 -13.68
C ALA A 177 1.40 7.90 -15.19
N GLN A 178 0.81 8.91 -15.83
CA GLN A 178 1.07 9.22 -17.24
C GLN A 178 2.54 9.63 -17.48
N LYS A 179 3.09 10.47 -16.60
CA LYS A 179 4.50 10.89 -16.66
C LYS A 179 5.48 9.72 -16.45
N MET A 180 5.16 8.79 -15.54
CA MET A 180 5.96 7.57 -15.33
C MET A 180 5.82 6.58 -16.50
N SER A 181 4.63 6.46 -17.11
CA SER A 181 4.45 5.63 -18.31
C SER A 181 5.24 6.16 -19.51
N MET A 182 5.31 7.49 -19.68
CA MET A 182 6.13 8.11 -20.72
C MET A 182 7.63 7.87 -20.49
N ARG A 183 8.12 8.06 -19.26
CA ARG A 183 9.52 7.76 -18.90
C ARG A 183 9.86 6.27 -19.06
N GLY A 184 8.93 5.37 -18.75
CA GLY A 184 9.12 3.93 -18.96
C GLY A 184 9.35 3.55 -20.42
N ARG A 185 8.67 4.24 -21.36
CA ARG A 185 8.87 4.04 -22.80
C ARG A 185 10.23 4.57 -23.28
N GLU A 186 10.70 5.68 -22.72
CA GLU A 186 12.02 6.22 -23.02
C GLU A 186 13.14 5.31 -22.51
N ILE A 187 13.01 4.77 -21.30
CA ILE A 187 13.96 3.82 -20.73
C ILE A 187 14.02 2.53 -21.55
N GLN A 188 12.90 2.03 -22.05
CA GLN A 188 12.89 0.85 -22.95
C GLN A 188 13.57 1.12 -24.29
N ARG A 189 13.45 2.34 -24.83
CA ARG A 189 14.14 2.74 -26.07
C ARG A 189 15.65 2.81 -25.84
N LEU A 190 16.08 3.50 -24.79
CA LEU A 190 17.50 3.57 -24.39
C LEU A 190 18.09 2.18 -24.12
N GLY A 191 17.36 1.30 -23.43
CA GLY A 191 17.79 -0.07 -23.19
C GLY A 191 17.90 -0.91 -24.47
N ARG A 192 17.04 -0.66 -25.47
CA ARG A 192 17.12 -1.31 -26.78
C ARG A 192 18.32 -0.83 -27.57
N ASP A 193 18.57 0.47 -27.60
CA ASP A 193 19.69 1.06 -28.35
C ASP A 193 21.04 0.61 -27.77
N LEU A 194 21.15 0.55 -26.43
CA LEU A 194 22.33 0.06 -25.74
C LEU A 194 22.57 -1.44 -25.91
N ALA A 195 21.52 -2.23 -26.12
CA ALA A 195 21.64 -3.65 -26.46
C ALA A 195 22.16 -3.85 -27.90
N ILE A 196 21.71 -3.01 -28.84
CA ILE A 196 22.17 -3.04 -30.23
C ILE A 196 23.65 -2.66 -30.30
N GLU A 197 24.07 -1.58 -29.64
CA GLU A 197 25.47 -1.14 -29.62
C GLU A 197 26.40 -2.20 -29.04
N ASN A 198 25.98 -2.90 -27.97
CA ASN A 198 26.77 -3.99 -27.40
C ASN A 198 26.85 -5.21 -28.33
N MET A 199 25.80 -5.52 -29.09
CA MET A 199 25.85 -6.60 -30.08
C MET A 199 26.83 -6.29 -31.21
N GLU A 200 26.82 -5.05 -31.72
CA GLU A 200 27.74 -4.62 -32.78
C GLU A 200 29.21 -4.71 -32.33
N LYS A 201 29.52 -4.27 -31.11
CA LYS A 201 30.87 -4.42 -30.55
C LYS A 201 31.27 -5.90 -30.40
N LEU A 202 30.33 -6.76 -29.99
CA LEU A 202 30.61 -8.19 -29.83
C LEU A 202 30.97 -8.85 -31.17
N ASP A 203 30.27 -8.48 -32.24
CA ASP A 203 30.53 -8.98 -33.59
C ASP A 203 31.89 -8.48 -34.12
N GLU A 204 32.25 -7.23 -33.83
CA GLU A 204 33.58 -6.68 -34.15
C GLU A 204 34.71 -7.44 -33.44
N TYR A 205 34.56 -7.69 -32.13
CA TYR A 205 35.51 -8.51 -31.36
C TYR A 205 35.63 -9.93 -31.91
N ARG A 206 34.52 -10.54 -32.31
CA ARG A 206 34.50 -11.89 -32.89
C ARG A 206 35.22 -11.93 -34.23
N ALA A 207 35.01 -10.93 -35.09
CA ALA A 207 35.69 -10.82 -36.38
C ALA A 207 37.21 -10.68 -36.18
N ASN A 208 37.63 -9.83 -35.25
CA ASN A 208 39.04 -9.58 -34.96
C ASN A 208 39.73 -10.81 -34.35
N LEU A 209 39.04 -11.56 -33.47
CA LEU A 209 39.56 -12.83 -32.95
C LEU A 209 39.73 -13.88 -34.06
N HIS A 210 38.79 -13.93 -35.02
CA HIS A 210 38.85 -14.85 -36.15
C HIS A 210 40.02 -14.53 -37.09
N GLU A 211 40.25 -13.24 -37.36
CA GLU A 211 41.35 -12.77 -38.18
C GLU A 211 42.72 -13.11 -37.54
N ASN A 212 42.89 -12.78 -36.26
CA ASN A 212 44.10 -13.13 -35.50
C ASN A 212 44.34 -14.64 -35.43
N TYR A 213 43.30 -15.46 -35.28
CA TYR A 213 43.43 -16.92 -35.29
C TYR A 213 43.92 -17.44 -36.66
N LEU A 214 43.36 -16.93 -37.75
CA LEU A 214 43.75 -17.33 -39.11
C LEU A 214 45.18 -16.88 -39.45
N GLU A 215 45.57 -15.69 -39.01
CA GLU A 215 46.93 -15.18 -39.16
C GLU A 215 47.92 -16.02 -38.37
N GLY A 216 47.58 -16.39 -37.12
CA GLY A 216 48.35 -17.33 -36.33
C GLY A 216 48.55 -18.67 -37.06
N VAL A 217 47.47 -19.30 -37.54
CA VAL A 217 47.53 -20.57 -38.28
C VAL A 217 48.40 -20.46 -39.55
N ARG A 218 48.39 -19.32 -40.23
CA ARG A 218 49.24 -19.07 -41.39
C ARG A 218 50.72 -18.96 -40.99
N GLY A 219 51.03 -18.20 -39.94
CA GLY A 219 52.38 -18.07 -39.41
C GLY A 219 52.98 -19.41 -38.99
N TRP A 220 52.21 -20.25 -38.28
CA TRP A 220 52.63 -21.61 -37.90
C TRP A 220 52.94 -22.52 -39.11
N ARG A 221 52.26 -22.32 -40.24
CA ARG A 221 52.47 -23.11 -41.46
C ARG A 221 53.75 -22.67 -42.19
N GLU A 222 54.11 -21.39 -42.15
CA GLU A 222 55.35 -20.88 -42.76
C GLU A 222 56.59 -21.30 -41.96
N THR A 223 56.51 -21.38 -40.63
CA THR A 223 57.67 -21.77 -39.79
C THR A 223 58.10 -23.23 -39.93
N TYR A 224 57.27 -24.10 -40.50
CA TYR A 224 57.59 -25.53 -40.67
C TYR A 224 58.05 -25.90 -42.09
N ILE A 225 58.08 -24.95 -43.03
CA ILE A 225 58.42 -25.18 -44.44
C ILE A 225 59.88 -24.81 -44.78
N ASP A 226 60.59 -24.09 -43.89
CA ASP A 226 61.95 -23.57 -44.16
C ASP A 226 63.12 -24.36 -43.53
N ASP A 227 62.87 -25.47 -42.83
CA ASP A 227 63.92 -26.22 -42.10
C ASP A 227 64.45 -27.47 -42.82
N ASP A 228 64.35 -27.55 -44.15
CA ASP A 228 65.12 -28.50 -44.96
C ASP A 228 65.49 -27.87 -46.31
N LEU A 229 66.67 -27.22 -46.38
CA LEU A 229 67.64 -27.23 -47.50
C LEU A 229 68.82 -26.27 -47.25
N ASP A 230 69.99 -26.86 -46.95
CA ASP A 230 71.39 -26.49 -47.27
C ASP A 230 71.73 -25.02 -47.66
N ASP A 231 72.66 -24.34 -46.97
CA ASP A 231 74.13 -24.46 -47.14
C ASP A 231 74.89 -23.33 -46.37
N PHE A 232 76.18 -23.56 -46.21
CA PHE A 232 77.24 -22.94 -45.41
C PHE A 232 77.39 -21.40 -45.24
N ASP A 233 77.79 -21.07 -44.00
CA ASP A 233 78.83 -20.11 -43.55
C ASP A 233 78.45 -18.74 -42.94
N ALA A 234 79.26 -18.40 -41.93
CA ALA A 234 79.49 -17.12 -41.25
C ALA A 234 78.51 -16.68 -40.12
N SER A 235 78.86 -17.13 -38.89
CA SER A 235 79.19 -16.35 -37.67
C SER A 235 78.52 -14.97 -37.36
N PRO A 236 78.53 -14.50 -36.09
CA PRO A 236 78.65 -15.21 -34.82
C PRO A 236 77.75 -14.66 -33.68
N HIS A 237 77.75 -15.42 -32.58
CA HIS A 237 77.58 -14.97 -31.19
C HIS A 237 76.21 -14.43 -30.73
N SER A 238 75.39 -15.40 -30.31
CA SER A 238 74.22 -15.27 -29.46
C SER A 238 74.58 -15.18 -27.96
N THR A 239 73.79 -14.33 -27.31
CA THR A 239 73.69 -13.91 -25.93
C THR A 239 73.22 -15.01 -24.96
N LYS A 240 73.71 -14.88 -23.73
CA LYS A 240 73.26 -15.55 -22.51
C LYS A 240 71.93 -14.99 -21.98
N GLU A 241 71.13 -15.91 -21.41
CA GLU A 241 70.31 -15.81 -20.18
C GLU A 241 69.13 -14.80 -20.19
N ARG A 242 67.83 -15.14 -20.18
CA ARG A 242 66.97 -16.14 -19.49
C ARG A 242 66.54 -15.76 -18.04
N GLY A 243 65.22 -15.56 -17.86
CA GLY A 243 64.43 -15.69 -16.60
C GLY A 243 64.25 -14.39 -15.80
N ASN A 244 63.17 -14.10 -15.07
CA ASN A 244 61.90 -14.74 -14.65
C ASN A 244 60.95 -13.56 -14.21
N LEU A 245 59.61 -13.55 -14.31
CA LEU A 245 58.59 -14.24 -13.48
C LEU A 245 58.91 -14.15 -11.96
N ILE A 246 58.10 -13.65 -11.02
CA ILE A 246 56.66 -13.67 -10.70
C ILE A 246 56.44 -12.65 -9.54
N GLU A 247 55.20 -12.19 -9.30
CA GLU A 247 54.47 -12.19 -8.00
C GLU A 247 54.06 -10.74 -7.65
N GLY A 248 52.91 -10.41 -7.04
CA GLY A 248 51.90 -11.21 -6.39
C GLY A 248 50.71 -10.33 -5.95
N MET A 249 49.70 -11.01 -5.43
CA MET A 249 48.38 -10.57 -5.02
C MET A 249 48.35 -10.22 -3.52
N VAL A 250 47.93 -9.01 -3.10
CA VAL A 250 47.50 -8.63 -1.71
C VAL A 250 46.65 -7.34 -1.82
N VAL A 251 45.32 -7.34 -1.68
CA VAL A 251 44.47 -7.25 -0.45
C VAL A 251 44.40 -5.86 0.21
N LEU A 252 43.19 -5.28 0.12
CA LEU A 252 42.40 -4.43 1.06
C LEU A 252 42.74 -2.96 1.43
N ASN A 253 41.62 -2.23 1.59
CA ASN A 253 41.31 -1.03 2.38
C ASN A 253 41.75 0.35 1.84
N GLU A 254 40.79 1.21 1.51
CA GLU A 254 40.05 2.12 2.42
C GLU A 254 38.66 2.45 1.85
#